data_AF-A0AAE0CSI9-F1
#
_entry.id   AF-A0AAE0CSI9-F1
#
_cell.length_a   1.000
_cell.length_b   1.000
_cell.length_c   1.000
_cell.angle_alpha   90.00
_cell.angle_beta   90.00
_cell.angle_gamma   90.00
#
_symmetry.space_group_name_H-M   'P 1'
#
loop_
_entity.id
_entity.type
_entity.pdbx_description
1 polymer ?
#
loop_
_entity_poly.entity_id
_entity_poly.type
_entity_poly.pdbx_seq_one_letter_code
_entity_poly.pdbx_strand_id
1 'polypeptide(L)'
;MLNCGVRIADVEAVHQMGVSSKSRKDMGECGCIEPLSKMLDGNAAEEKESVAKALPTFMLYAGNRKIFRRDERGIVSEVQLLDPSIKNLDRKYPVAVLAALAHSSICRKQMVAAGACVHLQKLVEMDIEGAKKLLDSLGRGKFWCVFARA
;
A
#
# COMPACT_ATOMS: atom_id res chain seq x y z
N MET A 1 -8.87 14.40 -18.16
CA MET A 1 -9.97 14.22 -17.18
C MET A 1 -10.91 13.07 -17.54
N LEU A 2 -11.39 12.91 -18.79
CA LEU A 2 -12.31 11.83 -19.19
C LEU A 2 -11.86 10.37 -18.88
N ASN A 3 -10.55 10.09 -18.86
CA ASN A 3 -10.04 8.74 -18.58
C ASN A 3 -9.94 8.43 -17.06
N CYS A 4 -9.84 9.46 -16.22
CA CYS A 4 -9.66 9.31 -14.78
C CYS A 4 -10.91 8.71 -14.12
N GLY A 5 -12.09 9.21 -14.48
CA GLY A 5 -13.36 8.70 -13.95
C GLY A 5 -13.63 7.24 -14.33
N VAL A 6 -13.31 6.84 -15.56
CA VAL A 6 -13.46 5.44 -16.01
C VAL A 6 -12.54 4.52 -15.19
N ARG A 7 -11.27 4.90 -15.04
CA ARG A 7 -10.30 4.11 -14.27
C ARG A 7 -10.67 4.01 -12.79
N ILE A 8 -11.21 5.07 -12.19
CA ILE A 8 -11.71 5.04 -10.81
C ILE A 8 -12.90 4.09 -10.70
N ALA A 9 -13.86 4.16 -11.61
CA ALA A 9 -15.02 3.26 -11.62
C ALA A 9 -14.59 1.79 -11.80
N ASP A 10 -13.59 1.52 -12.64
CA ASP A 10 -13.02 0.18 -12.82
C ASP A 10 -12.41 -0.34 -11.51
N VAL A 11 -11.65 0.51 -10.80
CA VAL A 11 -11.06 0.16 -9.49
C VAL A 11 -12.15 -0.13 -8.45
N GLU A 12 -13.22 0.66 -8.42
CA GLU A 12 -14.35 0.44 -7.51
C GLU A 12 -15.08 -0.86 -7.80
N ALA A 13 -15.34 -1.17 -9.07
CA ALA A 13 -15.93 -2.44 -9.49
C ALA A 13 -15.05 -3.64 -9.07
N VAL A 14 -13.74 -3.52 -9.30
CA VAL A 14 -12.74 -4.51 -8.89
C VAL A 14 -12.73 -4.68 -7.37
N HIS A 15 -12.79 -3.60 -6.59
CA HIS A 15 -12.89 -3.65 -5.13
C HIS A 15 -14.14 -4.40 -4.66
N GLN A 16 -15.31 -4.13 -5.26
CA GLN A 16 -16.57 -4.80 -4.92
C GLN A 16 -16.54 -6.31 -5.23
N MET A 17 -15.81 -6.73 -6.27
CA MET A 17 -15.61 -8.16 -6.56
C MET A 17 -14.70 -8.87 -5.54
N GLY A 18 -13.88 -8.14 -4.78
CA GLY A 18 -12.92 -8.66 -3.79
C GLY A 18 -13.52 -9.23 -2.51
N VAL A 19 -14.82 -9.52 -2.46
CA VAL A 19 -15.52 -9.96 -1.25
C VAL A 19 -15.17 -11.37 -0.78
N SER A 20 -14.72 -12.27 -1.67
CA SER A 20 -14.42 -13.66 -1.34
C SER A 20 -12.95 -14.03 -1.56
N SER A 21 -12.46 -15.05 -0.85
CA SER A 21 -11.11 -15.57 -1.07
C SER A 21 -10.92 -16.12 -2.49
N LYS A 22 -11.97 -16.72 -3.08
CA LYS A 22 -11.96 -17.22 -4.46
C LYS A 22 -11.81 -16.08 -5.46
N SER A 23 -12.65 -15.05 -5.37
CA SER A 23 -12.58 -13.90 -6.28
C SER A 23 -11.27 -13.13 -6.17
N ARG A 24 -10.72 -12.97 -4.96
CA ARG A 24 -9.36 -12.38 -4.78
C ARG A 24 -8.28 -13.19 -5.47
N LYS A 25 -8.35 -14.52 -5.40
CA LYS A 25 -7.43 -15.41 -6.11
C LYS A 25 -7.56 -15.24 -7.61
N ASP A 26 -8.79 -15.37 -8.14
CA ASP A 26 -9.07 -15.33 -9.57
C ASP A 26 -8.62 -13.98 -10.17
N MET A 27 -8.90 -12.85 -9.52
CA MET A 27 -8.43 -11.53 -9.95
C MET A 27 -6.90 -11.40 -9.93
N GLY A 28 -6.24 -12.01 -8.95
CA GLY A 28 -4.78 -12.09 -8.90
C GLY A 28 -4.18 -12.86 -10.06
N GLU A 29 -4.76 -14.01 -10.38
CA GLU A 29 -4.34 -14.90 -11.47
C GLU A 29 -4.63 -14.28 -12.85
N CYS A 30 -5.71 -13.49 -12.97
CA CYS A 30 -6.02 -12.69 -14.16
C CYS A 30 -5.13 -11.45 -14.32
N GLY A 31 -4.19 -11.20 -13.40
CA GLY A 31 -3.21 -10.11 -13.53
C GLY A 31 -3.71 -8.73 -13.08
N CYS A 32 -4.80 -8.63 -12.31
CA CYS A 32 -5.34 -7.33 -11.87
C CYS A 32 -4.38 -6.52 -10.96
N ILE A 33 -3.41 -7.17 -10.32
CA ILE A 33 -2.50 -6.52 -9.37
C ILE A 33 -1.55 -5.52 -10.04
N GLU A 34 -1.02 -5.84 -11.22
CA GLU A 34 -0.04 -4.99 -11.90
C GLU A 34 -0.65 -3.67 -12.44
N PRO A 35 -1.82 -3.67 -13.11
CA PRO A 35 -2.49 -2.43 -13.50
C PRO A 35 -2.83 -1.52 -12.32
N LEU A 36 -3.31 -2.09 -11.20
CA LEU A 36 -3.58 -1.33 -9.98
C LEU A 36 -2.30 -0.67 -9.45
N SER A 37 -1.19 -1.40 -9.42
CA SER A 37 0.08 -0.84 -8.98
C SER A 37 0.59 0.29 -9.90
N LYS A 38 0.43 0.14 -11.21
CA LYS A 38 0.75 1.21 -12.18
C LYS A 38 -0.08 2.48 -11.96
N MET A 39 -1.30 2.35 -11.45
CA MET A 39 -2.13 3.51 -11.11
C MET A 39 -1.58 4.28 -9.89
N LEU A 40 -0.96 3.59 -8.92
CA LEU A 40 -0.30 4.23 -7.77
C LEU A 40 0.90 5.10 -8.18
N ASP A 41 1.58 4.73 -9.27
CA ASP A 41 2.72 5.46 -9.84
C ASP A 41 2.30 6.65 -10.72
N GLY A 42 1.00 6.81 -11.01
CA GLY A 42 0.49 7.92 -11.83
C GLY A 42 0.61 9.30 -11.17
N ASN A 43 0.04 10.35 -11.79
CA ASN A 43 -0.02 11.69 -11.18
C ASN A 43 -1.42 12.09 -10.69
N ALA A 44 -2.44 11.27 -10.95
CA ALA A 44 -3.82 11.56 -10.56
C ALA A 44 -4.06 11.15 -9.10
N ALA A 45 -4.14 12.12 -8.20
CA ALA A 45 -4.32 11.88 -6.76
C ALA A 45 -5.57 11.04 -6.44
N GLU A 46 -6.69 11.32 -7.12
CA GLU A 46 -7.95 10.60 -6.95
C GLU A 46 -7.85 9.12 -7.38
N GLU A 47 -7.10 8.82 -8.45
CA GLU A 47 -6.86 7.43 -8.85
C GLU A 47 -6.03 6.69 -7.79
N LYS A 48 -4.98 7.35 -7.27
CA LYS A 48 -4.15 6.77 -6.21
C LYS A 48 -4.96 6.49 -4.95
N GLU A 49 -5.83 7.42 -4.57
CA GLU A 49 -6.72 7.24 -3.41
C GLU A 49 -7.65 6.04 -3.60
N SER A 50 -8.32 5.96 -4.76
CA SER A 50 -9.23 4.86 -5.08
C SER A 50 -8.50 3.51 -5.04
N VAL A 51 -7.30 3.43 -5.61
CA VAL A 51 -6.49 2.20 -5.60
C VAL A 51 -6.00 1.86 -4.20
N ALA A 52 -5.48 2.84 -3.45
CA ALA A 52 -5.01 2.63 -2.08
C ALA A 52 -6.14 2.06 -1.20
N LYS A 53 -7.37 2.56 -1.37
CA LYS A 53 -8.56 2.04 -0.68
C LYS A 53 -8.91 0.62 -1.12
N ALA A 54 -8.74 0.30 -2.41
CA ALA A 54 -9.12 -0.99 -2.96
C ALA A 54 -8.14 -2.12 -2.64
N LEU A 55 -6.83 -1.83 -2.72
CA LEU A 55 -5.74 -2.80 -2.70
C LEU A 55 -5.65 -3.67 -1.41
N PRO A 56 -5.94 -3.16 -0.18
CA PRO A 56 -5.96 -3.98 1.02
C PRO A 56 -6.83 -5.23 0.91
N THR A 57 -8.01 -5.12 0.26
CA THR A 57 -8.92 -6.25 0.05
C THR A 57 -8.27 -7.36 -0.76
N PHE A 58 -7.45 -7.02 -1.76
CA PHE A 58 -6.70 -7.99 -2.57
C PHE A 58 -5.59 -8.64 -1.77
N MET A 59 -4.92 -7.85 -0.93
CA MET A 59 -3.81 -8.31 -0.11
C MET A 59 -4.23 -9.33 0.96
N LEU A 60 -5.53 -9.52 1.22
CA LEU A 60 -6.02 -10.59 2.09
C LEU A 60 -5.68 -11.99 1.53
N TYR A 61 -5.57 -12.15 0.21
CA TYR A 61 -5.11 -13.39 -0.42
C TYR A 61 -3.58 -13.45 -0.53
N ALA A 62 -2.98 -14.56 -0.08
CA ALA A 62 -1.52 -14.72 -0.01
C ALA A 62 -0.83 -14.71 -1.37
N GLY A 63 -1.50 -15.19 -2.43
CA GLY A 63 -0.97 -15.15 -3.80
C GLY A 63 -0.78 -13.72 -4.29
N ASN A 64 -1.75 -12.84 -4.04
CA ASN A 64 -1.69 -11.43 -4.44
C ASN A 64 -0.53 -10.71 -3.75
N ARG A 65 -0.31 -10.99 -2.46
CA ARG A 65 0.87 -10.49 -1.74
C ARG A 65 2.17 -10.96 -2.38
N LYS A 66 2.25 -12.18 -2.92
CA LYS A 66 3.48 -12.67 -3.59
C LYS A 66 3.73 -11.93 -4.91
N ILE A 67 2.66 -11.62 -5.65
CA ILE A 67 2.74 -10.85 -6.90
C ILE A 67 3.21 -9.43 -6.60
N PHE A 68 2.51 -8.73 -5.70
CA PHE A 68 2.80 -7.32 -5.38
C PHE A 68 4.19 -7.12 -4.75
N ARG A 69 4.70 -8.09 -3.99
CA ARG A 69 6.07 -8.03 -3.43
C ARG A 69 7.17 -7.88 -4.47
N ARG A 70 6.92 -8.22 -5.73
CA ARG A 70 7.86 -8.07 -6.84
C ARG A 70 7.80 -6.69 -7.49
N ASP A 71 6.78 -5.89 -7.15
CA ASP A 71 6.61 -4.55 -7.66
C ASP A 71 7.21 -3.53 -6.70
N GLU A 72 8.51 -3.26 -6.90
CA GLU A 72 9.24 -2.32 -6.05
C GLU A 72 8.66 -0.91 -6.13
N ARG A 73 8.21 -0.49 -7.32
CA ARG A 73 7.58 0.83 -7.52
C ARG A 73 6.26 0.92 -6.79
N GLY A 74 5.43 -0.13 -6.85
CA GLY A 74 4.20 -0.21 -6.06
C GLY A 74 4.45 -0.02 -4.58
N ILE A 75 5.48 -0.68 -4.02
CA ILE A 75 5.86 -0.53 -2.60
C ILE A 75 6.28 0.92 -2.29
N VAL A 76 7.10 1.53 -3.15
CA VAL A 76 7.54 2.92 -2.97
C VAL A 76 6.34 3.87 -3.00
N SER A 77 5.43 3.71 -3.97
CA SER A 77 4.22 4.53 -4.09
C SER A 77 3.32 4.41 -2.86
N GLU A 78 3.11 3.20 -2.33
CA GLU A 78 2.38 2.99 -1.07
C GLU A 78 3.04 3.68 0.12
N VAL A 79 4.38 3.72 0.17
CA VAL A 79 5.12 4.47 1.21
C VAL A 79 4.91 5.97 1.07
N GLN A 80 4.91 6.51 -0.15
CA GLN A 80 4.64 7.95 -0.36
C GLN A 80 3.22 8.33 0.07
N LEU A 81 2.26 7.42 -0.10
CA LEU A 81 0.88 7.61 0.36
C LEU A 81 0.74 7.66 1.89
N LEU A 82 1.77 7.28 2.64
CA LEU A 82 1.80 7.47 4.09
C LEU A 82 2.02 8.94 4.50
N ASP A 83 2.50 9.80 3.60
CA ASP A 83 2.80 11.20 3.94
C ASP A 83 1.56 11.89 4.51
N PRO A 84 1.57 12.34 5.78
CA PRO A 84 0.42 13.01 6.40
C PRO A 84 0.03 14.34 5.71
N SER A 85 0.89 14.90 4.84
CA SER A 85 0.59 16.14 4.10
C SER A 85 -0.49 15.95 3.00
N ILE A 86 -0.66 14.73 2.48
CA ILE A 86 -1.62 14.41 1.41
C ILE A 86 -3.06 14.64 1.90
N LYS A 87 -3.89 15.36 1.16
CA LYS A 87 -5.29 15.56 1.56
C LYS A 87 -6.16 14.44 1.00
N ASN A 88 -7.32 14.19 1.62
CA ASN A 88 -8.32 13.22 1.15
C ASN A 88 -7.76 11.80 0.96
N LEU A 89 -7.07 11.25 1.96
CA LEU A 89 -6.66 9.85 1.93
C LEU A 89 -6.70 9.29 3.36
N ASP A 90 -7.39 8.20 3.58
CA ASP A 90 -7.32 7.52 4.87
C ASP A 90 -6.07 6.63 4.92
N ARG A 91 -5.14 6.97 5.81
CA ARG A 91 -3.81 6.33 5.88
C ARG A 91 -3.86 4.89 6.35
N LYS A 92 -4.96 4.46 6.96
CA LYS A 92 -5.11 3.05 7.36
C LYS A 92 -4.99 2.10 6.15
N TYR A 93 -5.37 2.55 4.96
CA TYR A 93 -5.31 1.73 3.75
C TYR A 93 -3.87 1.42 3.30
N PRO A 94 -3.01 2.42 3.00
CA PRO A 94 -1.61 2.13 2.67
C PRO A 94 -0.86 1.46 3.83
N VAL A 95 -1.18 1.78 5.08
CA VAL A 95 -0.65 1.06 6.26
C VAL A 95 -1.02 -0.44 6.20
N ALA A 96 -2.28 -0.77 5.88
CA ALA A 96 -2.73 -2.16 5.78
C ALA A 96 -2.02 -2.92 4.64
N VAL A 97 -1.83 -2.29 3.47
CA VAL A 97 -1.08 -2.88 2.35
C VAL A 97 0.35 -3.18 2.77
N LEU A 98 1.08 -2.18 3.29
CA LEU A 98 2.47 -2.34 3.68
C LEU A 98 2.64 -3.35 4.82
N ALA A 99 1.73 -3.37 5.80
CA ALA A 99 1.70 -4.38 6.86
C ALA A 99 1.56 -5.81 6.32
N ALA A 100 0.73 -6.01 5.29
CA ALA A 100 0.58 -7.31 4.65
C ALA A 100 1.88 -7.79 3.97
N LEU A 101 2.74 -6.87 3.56
CA LEU A 101 4.02 -7.15 2.88
C LEU A 101 5.20 -7.25 3.85
N ALA A 102 5.08 -6.70 5.06
CA ALA A 102 6.15 -6.57 6.06
C ALA A 102 6.71 -7.92 6.57
N HIS A 103 6.08 -9.06 6.25
CA HIS A 103 6.68 -10.39 6.48
C HIS A 103 7.96 -10.62 5.65
N SER A 104 8.10 -9.95 4.50
CA SER A 104 9.29 -10.03 3.64
C SER A 104 10.38 -9.08 4.12
N SER A 105 11.58 -9.59 4.40
CA SER A 105 12.73 -8.76 4.79
C SER A 105 13.16 -7.80 3.69
N ILE A 106 13.03 -8.21 2.42
CA ILE A 106 13.32 -7.37 1.25
C ILE A 106 12.35 -6.19 1.21
N CYS A 107 11.06 -6.44 1.35
CA CYS A 107 10.05 -5.38 1.34
C CYS A 107 10.21 -4.43 2.52
N ARG A 108 10.55 -4.92 3.72
CA ARG A 108 10.87 -4.04 4.85
C ARG A 108 12.05 -3.11 4.54
N LYS A 109 13.11 -3.60 3.91
CA LYS A 109 14.24 -2.77 3.50
C LYS A 109 13.84 -1.71 2.47
N GLN A 110 13.02 -2.09 1.48
CA GLN A 110 12.48 -1.15 0.50
C GLN A 110 11.63 -0.07 1.16
N MET A 111 10.75 -0.45 2.10
CA MET A 111 9.93 0.50 2.86
C MET A 111 10.79 1.50 3.64
N VAL A 112 11.81 1.01 4.34
CA VAL A 112 12.75 1.86 5.08
C VAL A 112 13.50 2.79 4.13
N ALA A 113 14.03 2.28 3.02
CA ALA A 113 14.75 3.07 2.03
C ALA A 113 13.87 4.16 1.40
N ALA A 114 12.56 3.90 1.25
CA ALA A 114 11.58 4.86 0.77
C ALA A 114 11.10 5.88 1.82
N GLY A 115 11.61 5.82 3.06
CA GLY A 115 11.31 6.79 4.12
C GLY A 115 10.12 6.43 5.01
N ALA A 116 9.62 5.20 4.99
CA ALA A 116 8.40 4.81 5.72
C ALA A 116 8.46 5.11 7.23
N CYS A 117 9.63 4.99 7.87
CA CYS A 117 9.76 5.22 9.31
C CYS A 117 9.33 6.64 9.71
N VAL A 118 9.68 7.66 8.91
CA VAL A 118 9.39 9.08 9.22
C VAL A 118 7.89 9.35 9.15
N HIS A 119 7.24 8.84 8.11
CA HIS A 119 5.78 8.96 7.99
C HIS A 119 5.08 8.20 9.10
N LEU A 120 5.48 6.94 9.36
CA LEU A 120 4.83 6.11 10.37
C LEU A 120 4.98 6.66 11.79
N GLN A 121 6.09 7.31 12.15
CA GLN A 121 6.22 7.99 13.44
C GLN A 121 5.13 9.04 13.62
N LYS A 122 4.91 9.91 12.62
CA LYS A 122 3.83 10.90 12.64
C LYS A 122 2.45 10.24 12.67
N LEU A 123 2.24 9.18 11.89
CA LEU A 123 0.96 8.47 11.87
C LEU A 123 0.65 7.77 13.20
N VAL A 124 1.67 7.36 13.97
CA VAL A 124 1.50 6.84 15.34
C VAL A 124 1.06 7.94 16.30
N GLU A 125 1.63 9.14 16.20
CA GLU A 125 1.18 10.30 16.98
C GLU A 125 -0.26 10.69 16.66
N MET A 126 -0.69 10.48 15.42
CA MET A 126 -2.06 10.69 14.94
C MET A 126 -3.02 9.52 15.23
N ASP A 127 -2.56 8.47 15.93
CA ASP A 127 -3.33 7.25 16.25
C ASP A 127 -3.96 6.54 15.03
N ILE A 128 -3.24 6.52 13.90
CA ILE A 128 -3.70 5.81 12.70
C ILE A 128 -3.60 4.29 12.94
N GLU A 129 -4.69 3.60 12.63
CA GLU A 129 -4.82 2.16 12.79
C GLU A 129 -3.66 1.40 12.12
N GLY A 130 -3.02 0.50 12.87
CA GLY A 130 -1.95 -0.36 12.37
C GLY A 130 -0.58 0.32 12.22
N ALA A 131 -0.48 1.65 12.30
CA ALA A 131 0.76 2.39 12.06
C ALA A 131 1.87 1.97 13.03
N LYS A 132 1.55 1.85 14.34
CA LYS A 132 2.49 1.42 15.37
C LYS A 132 3.03 0.01 15.11
N LYS A 133 2.13 -0.92 14.79
CA LYS A 133 2.48 -2.32 14.51
C LYS A 133 3.38 -2.44 13.28
N LEU A 134 3.09 -1.66 12.24
CA LEU A 134 3.92 -1.60 11.04
C LEU A 134 5.30 -1.03 11.37
N LEU A 135 5.37 0.13 12.05
CA LEU A 135 6.63 0.75 12.48
C LEU A 135 7.50 -0.23 13.28
N ASP A 136 6.92 -0.90 14.28
CA ASP A 136 7.61 -1.90 15.10
C ASP A 136 8.14 -3.04 14.24
N SER A 137 7.38 -3.49 13.23
CA SER A 137 7.80 -4.57 12.32
C SER A 137 9.02 -4.20 11.47
N LEU A 138 9.16 -2.91 11.11
CA LEU A 138 10.33 -2.40 10.39
C LEU A 138 11.56 -2.32 11.30
N GLY A 139 11.36 -2.11 12.61
CA GLY A 139 12.41 -2.07 13.63
C GLY A 139 12.95 -3.42 14.11
N ARG A 140 12.31 -4.55 13.77
CA ARG A 140 12.73 -5.90 14.24
C ARG A 140 14.07 -6.41 13.66
N GLY A 141 14.66 -5.68 12.70
CA GLY A 141 16.06 -5.82 12.33
C GLY A 141 16.85 -4.67 12.96
N LYS A 142 17.99 -4.97 13.58
CA LYS A 142 18.87 -4.02 14.29
C LYS A 142 18.88 -2.60 13.67
N PHE A 143 18.42 -1.60 14.43
CA PHE A 143 18.68 -0.16 14.28
C PHE A 143 18.35 0.56 12.96
N TRP A 144 17.46 0.08 12.09
CA TRP A 144 17.19 0.79 10.81
C TRP A 144 16.36 2.08 10.93
N CYS A 145 15.32 2.13 11.79
CA CYS A 145 14.48 3.34 11.90
C CYS A 145 15.08 4.46 12.77
N VAL A 146 16.24 4.25 13.41
CA VAL A 146 16.88 5.25 14.30
C VAL A 146 17.80 6.20 13.51
N PHE A 147 18.17 5.85 12.27
CA PHE A 147 19.03 6.66 11.41
C PHE A 147 18.29 7.55 10.41
N ALA A 148 16.97 7.69 10.53
CA ALA A 148 16.27 8.81 9.89
C ALA A 148 16.54 10.09 10.70
N ARG A 149 17.79 10.58 10.69
CA ARG A 149 18.20 11.83 11.31
C ARG A 149 18.58 12.84 10.21
N ALA A 150 17.92 14.01 10.33
CA ALA A 150 18.21 15.32 9.75
C ALA A 150 18.05 15.47 8.23
#